data_AF-A0A1G1JQ71-F1
#
_entry.id   AF-A0A1G1JQ71-F1
#
_cell.length_a   1.000
_cell.length_b   1.000
_cell.length_c   1.000
_cell.angle_alpha   90.00
_cell.angle_beta   90.00
_cell.angle_gamma   90.00
#
_symmetry.space_group_name_H-M   'P 1'
#
loop_
_entity.id
_entity.type
_entity.pdbx_description
1 polymer ?
#
loop_
_entity_poly.entity_id
_entity_poly.type
_entity_poly.pdbx_seq_one_letter_code
_entity_poly.pdbx_strand_id
1 'polypeptide(L)'
;MQTLGCAINKLVKRPINVTFFFLVLCLGFILASGQRPCQAETLAESSCVECHSDIADETKGSIHSQQAISCHHCHGGDPTKEDQDLAMSPEAGYIGVPDKRQIAERCGACHADVETMNFYGIRTDQLARYKTSHHGKKLLLEGDTRVAVCSDCHGYHTVLPVGDPASPVYPLNLPKTCNKCHGNEKLMAGYNLPSDIFKTYESSVHGKALFEKKDLSVANCASCHGSHGAVPPGVKDVATTCGKCHVNERKYFLESVHAKAHAEGKFSECISCHGNHGVQKPTPVLYEEACVKCHEPGSQAAGEGLKIHEALRKANEEFEEAEGLVRQASIEGIFVEDESALLEVAKSDLVSMAPLQHTLSTEKISGLETNISSKVGEINASIQNKRENLKRRKLMLIPIWIFVFIMSAALLGKYHELRHKKKKGNG
;
A
#
# COMPACT_ATOMS: atom_id res chain seq x y z
N MET A 1 -50.85 21.84 39.66
CA MET A 1 -50.31 23.21 39.82
C MET A 1 -49.71 23.57 38.45
N GLN A 2 -50.45 24.14 37.50
CA GLN A 2 -50.82 25.57 37.41
C GLN A 2 -49.62 26.47 37.80
N THR A 3 -49.09 27.43 37.05
CA THR A 3 -49.45 28.14 35.81
C THR A 3 -48.42 29.29 35.66
N LEU A 4 -48.32 29.88 34.45
CA LEU A 4 -47.85 31.25 34.13
C LEU A 4 -46.32 31.50 34.19
N GLY A 5 -45.66 32.15 33.22
CA GLY A 5 -46.17 33.00 32.15
C GLY A 5 -45.80 34.47 32.37
N CYS A 6 -44.75 34.91 31.68
CA CYS A 6 -44.54 36.22 31.06
C CYS A 6 -44.42 37.53 31.89
N ALA A 7 -43.37 38.28 31.53
CA ALA A 7 -43.23 39.75 31.49
C ALA A 7 -43.02 40.52 32.81
N ILE A 8 -41.96 41.35 32.84
CA ILE A 8 -42.07 42.80 32.72
C ILE A 8 -40.69 43.41 32.45
N ASN A 9 -40.69 44.34 31.50
CA ASN A 9 -39.58 45.12 30.99
C ASN A 9 -39.60 46.52 31.63
N LYS A 10 -38.41 47.11 31.81
CA LYS A 10 -38.05 48.54 31.86
C LYS A 10 -37.83 49.25 33.21
N LEU A 11 -36.80 50.13 33.13
CA LEU A 11 -36.40 51.30 33.95
C LEU A 11 -35.41 50.94 35.07
N VAL A 12 -34.18 51.49 35.20
CA VAL A 12 -33.71 52.88 35.01
C VAL A 12 -32.18 52.91 34.72
N LYS A 13 -31.76 53.87 33.90
CA LYS A 13 -30.37 54.24 33.53
C LYS A 13 -29.57 54.83 34.72
N ARG A 14 -28.29 54.47 34.87
CA ARG A 14 -27.13 55.37 35.14
C ARG A 14 -25.80 54.57 35.10
N PRO A 15 -24.70 55.11 34.52
CA PRO A 15 -23.46 54.38 34.32
C PRO A 15 -22.56 54.45 35.57
N ILE A 16 -22.07 53.30 36.03
CA ILE A 16 -21.01 53.23 37.05
C ILE A 16 -19.78 52.61 36.39
N ASN A 17 -18.65 53.30 36.46
CA ASN A 17 -17.37 52.96 35.85
C ASN A 17 -16.86 51.57 36.24
N VAL A 18 -16.92 50.61 35.31
CA VAL A 18 -16.50 49.20 35.48
C VAL A 18 -14.97 49.03 35.34
N THR A 19 -14.23 50.08 34.99
CA THR A 19 -12.80 50.00 34.69
C THR A 19 -11.88 49.92 35.90
N PHE A 20 -12.36 50.20 37.12
CA PHE A 20 -11.48 50.25 38.31
C PHE A 20 -11.52 48.98 39.18
N PHE A 21 -12.55 48.13 39.05
CA PHE A 21 -12.71 46.94 39.89
C PHE A 21 -12.02 45.68 39.31
N PHE A 22 -11.69 45.68 38.03
CA PHE A 22 -11.04 44.55 37.36
C PHE A 22 -9.51 44.50 37.53
N LEU A 23 -8.88 45.60 37.94
CA LEU A 23 -7.41 45.69 37.98
C LEU A 23 -6.80 45.22 39.31
N VAL A 24 -7.59 45.18 40.39
CA VAL A 24 -7.13 44.76 41.74
C VAL A 24 -7.29 43.26 41.96
N LEU A 25 -8.19 42.58 41.23
CA LEU A 25 -8.40 41.14 41.37
C LEU A 25 -7.38 40.28 40.59
N CYS A 26 -6.68 40.86 39.61
CA CYS A 26 -5.64 40.16 38.84
C CYS A 26 -4.25 40.15 39.51
N LEU A 27 -3.98 41.03 40.49
CA LEU A 27 -2.67 41.08 41.15
C LEU A 27 -2.57 40.15 42.39
N GLY A 28 -3.70 39.72 42.95
CA GLY A 28 -3.74 38.87 44.15
C GLY A 28 -3.70 37.36 43.89
N PHE A 29 -3.94 36.91 42.65
CA PHE A 29 -4.00 35.49 42.32
C PHE A 29 -2.68 34.89 41.81
N ILE A 30 -1.64 35.72 41.60
CA ILE A 30 -0.34 35.30 41.05
C ILE A 30 0.62 34.80 42.16
N LEU A 31 0.30 35.00 43.45
CA LEU A 31 1.19 34.65 44.57
C LEU A 31 0.77 33.44 45.42
N ALA A 32 -0.31 32.73 45.07
CA ALA A 32 -0.86 31.66 45.93
C ALA A 32 -1.05 30.29 45.24
N SER A 33 -0.50 30.09 44.05
CA SER A 33 -0.39 28.76 43.43
C SER A 33 1.07 28.35 43.35
N GLY A 34 1.59 27.82 44.46
CA GLY A 34 2.85 27.10 44.53
C GLY A 34 2.80 25.75 43.80
N GLN A 35 2.31 25.73 42.56
CA GLN A 35 2.56 24.63 41.64
C GLN A 35 3.91 24.95 41.00
N ARG A 36 4.96 24.29 41.47
CA ARG A 36 6.21 24.20 40.72
C ARG A 36 5.82 23.68 39.32
N PRO A 37 6.10 24.42 38.24
CA PRO A 37 6.05 23.79 36.94
C PRO A 37 7.00 22.59 37.02
N CYS A 38 6.52 21.41 36.62
CA CYS A 38 7.39 20.30 36.32
C CYS A 38 8.36 20.84 35.27
N GLN A 39 9.58 21.18 35.69
CA GLN A 39 10.64 21.52 34.76
C GLN A 39 10.78 20.29 33.89
N ALA A 40 10.49 20.44 32.60
CA ALA A 40 11.02 19.54 31.62
C ALA A 40 12.53 19.73 31.70
N GLU A 41 13.24 18.78 32.32
CA GLU A 41 14.69 18.72 32.29
C GLU A 41 15.08 18.73 30.81
N THR A 42 15.69 19.82 30.37
CA THR A 42 16.28 19.87 29.05
C THR A 42 17.41 18.86 29.01
N LEU A 43 17.54 18.09 27.92
CA LEU A 43 18.67 17.17 27.67
C LEU A 43 20.06 17.75 27.98
N ALA A 44 20.17 19.08 28.02
CA ALA A 44 21.36 19.85 28.35
C ALA A 44 21.80 19.80 29.83
N GLU A 45 20.98 19.30 30.78
CA GLU A 45 21.32 19.26 32.23
C GLU A 45 21.65 17.83 32.73
N SER A 46 22.07 16.92 31.85
CA SER A 46 22.44 15.56 32.24
C SER A 46 23.95 15.41 32.36
N SER A 47 24.45 15.08 33.57
CA SER A 47 25.88 14.77 33.79
C SER A 47 26.37 13.64 32.88
N CYS A 48 25.48 12.70 32.53
CA CYS A 48 25.75 11.63 31.59
C CYS A 48 26.19 12.15 30.22
N VAL A 49 25.56 13.21 29.70
CA VAL A 49 25.85 13.79 28.38
C VAL A 49 27.15 14.60 28.42
N GLU A 50 27.44 15.26 29.53
CA GLU A 50 28.67 16.02 29.72
C GLU A 50 29.90 15.11 29.70
N CYS A 51 29.85 13.97 30.42
CA CYS A 51 30.95 13.00 30.44
C CYS A 51 30.98 12.09 29.20
N HIS A 52 29.83 11.74 28.61
CA HIS A 52 29.73 10.88 27.42
C HIS A 52 29.35 11.67 26.15
N SER A 53 29.98 12.83 25.95
CA SER A 53 29.69 13.72 24.81
C SER A 53 29.80 13.02 23.45
N ASP A 54 30.78 12.13 23.29
CA ASP A 54 31.01 11.41 22.02
C ASP A 54 29.82 10.51 21.66
N ILE A 55 29.24 9.82 22.66
CA ILE A 55 28.07 8.96 22.48
C ILE A 55 26.81 9.82 22.33
N ALA A 56 26.70 10.90 23.09
CA ALA A 56 25.59 11.82 23.00
C ALA A 56 25.47 12.42 21.60
N ASP A 57 26.60 12.74 20.95
CA ASP A 57 26.64 13.21 19.57
C ASP A 57 26.06 12.22 18.57
N GLU A 58 26.30 10.91 18.76
CA GLU A 58 25.71 9.84 17.94
C GLU A 58 24.17 9.79 18.08
N THR A 59 23.65 10.15 19.25
CA THR A 59 22.20 10.06 19.54
C THR A 59 21.39 11.25 19.04
N LYS A 60 22.03 12.36 18.61
CA LYS A 60 21.34 13.61 18.22
C LYS A 60 20.28 13.45 17.13
N GLY A 61 20.46 12.46 16.23
CA GLY A 61 19.51 12.16 15.16
C GLY A 61 18.33 11.28 15.57
N SER A 62 18.34 10.72 16.77
CA SER A 62 17.31 9.80 17.26
C SER A 62 15.99 10.50 17.55
N ILE A 63 14.87 9.80 17.36
CA ILE A 63 13.56 10.29 17.81
C ILE A 63 13.50 10.41 19.34
N HIS A 64 14.24 9.57 20.06
CA HIS A 64 14.27 9.60 21.52
C HIS A 64 14.92 10.88 22.07
N SER A 65 16.05 11.30 21.50
CA SER A 65 16.70 12.56 21.89
C SER A 65 15.84 13.78 21.52
N GLN A 66 15.14 13.74 20.38
CA GLN A 66 14.18 14.79 20.04
C GLN A 66 13.01 14.91 21.02
N GLN A 67 12.69 13.83 21.74
CA GLN A 67 11.63 13.77 22.77
C GLN A 67 12.18 13.90 24.20
N ALA A 68 13.40 14.43 24.38
CA ALA A 68 14.05 14.59 25.68
C ALA A 68 14.28 13.28 26.47
N ILE A 69 14.27 12.13 25.79
CA ILE A 69 14.63 10.85 26.41
C ILE A 69 16.16 10.75 26.45
N SER A 70 16.70 10.92 27.65
CA SER A 70 18.15 10.87 27.95
C SER A 70 18.65 9.45 28.31
N CYS A 71 19.97 9.29 28.44
CA CYS A 71 20.71 8.04 28.64
C CYS A 71 20.14 7.18 29.77
N HIS A 72 19.80 7.81 30.90
CA HIS A 72 19.34 7.12 32.10
C HIS A 72 17.98 6.43 31.93
N HIS A 73 17.14 6.85 30.97
CA HIS A 73 15.88 6.17 30.68
C HIS A 73 16.10 4.75 30.11
N CYS A 74 17.22 4.51 29.44
CA CYS A 74 17.57 3.20 28.88
C CYS A 74 18.57 2.44 29.77
N HIS A 75 19.59 3.15 30.27
CA HIS A 75 20.72 2.57 30.99
C HIS A 75 20.59 2.64 32.53
N GLY A 76 19.59 3.34 33.06
CA GLY A 76 19.49 3.66 34.48
C GLY A 76 20.55 4.68 34.94
N GLY A 77 20.76 4.78 36.25
CA GLY A 77 21.68 5.75 36.84
C GLY A 77 21.00 7.09 37.19
N ASP A 78 21.75 7.97 37.83
CA ASP A 78 21.29 9.29 38.28
C ASP A 78 21.97 10.40 37.47
N PRO A 79 21.25 11.08 36.56
CA PRO A 79 21.81 12.12 35.70
C PRO A 79 22.14 13.42 36.44
N THR A 80 21.81 13.54 37.73
CA THR A 80 22.04 14.74 38.55
C THR A 80 23.35 14.69 39.34
N LYS A 81 24.06 13.54 39.30
CA LYS A 81 25.35 13.36 39.99
C LYS A 81 26.49 13.58 39.02
N GLU A 82 27.40 14.49 39.38
CA GLU A 82 28.65 14.73 38.65
C GLU A 82 29.70 13.64 38.93
N ASP A 83 29.62 13.00 40.10
CA ASP A 83 30.50 11.89 40.44
C ASP A 83 30.06 10.61 39.73
N GLN A 84 30.98 10.02 38.97
CA GLN A 84 30.73 8.84 38.14
C GLN A 84 30.27 7.63 38.96
N ASP A 85 30.90 7.37 40.11
CA ASP A 85 30.60 6.19 40.92
C ASP A 85 29.20 6.32 41.54
N LEU A 86 28.79 7.54 41.88
CA LEU A 86 27.43 7.82 42.35
C LEU A 86 26.40 7.76 41.19
N ALA A 87 26.70 8.38 40.05
CA ALA A 87 25.81 8.43 38.89
C ALA A 87 25.53 7.05 38.27
N MET A 88 26.56 6.20 38.21
CA MET A 88 26.53 4.86 37.61
C MET A 88 26.46 3.74 38.67
N SER A 89 26.03 4.07 39.89
CA SER A 89 25.90 3.09 40.97
C SER A 89 24.76 2.08 40.70
N PRO A 90 24.91 0.82 41.16
CA PRO A 90 23.80 -0.13 41.20
C PRO A 90 22.60 0.40 41.99
N GLU A 91 22.84 1.18 43.05
CA GLU A 91 21.81 1.82 43.88
C GLU A 91 20.99 2.87 43.10
N ALA A 92 21.62 3.57 42.14
CA ALA A 92 20.94 4.44 41.19
C ALA A 92 20.25 3.66 40.04
N GLY A 93 20.25 2.33 40.10
CA GLY A 93 19.61 1.47 39.11
C GLY A 93 20.35 1.41 37.78
N TYR A 94 21.63 1.78 37.74
CA TYR A 94 22.46 1.70 36.54
C TYR A 94 22.68 0.23 36.13
N ILE A 95 22.42 -0.08 34.86
CA ILE A 95 22.51 -1.44 34.31
C ILE A 95 23.61 -1.60 33.26
N GLY A 96 24.38 -0.56 32.97
CA GLY A 96 25.37 -0.59 31.89
C GLY A 96 24.71 -0.77 30.52
N VAL A 97 25.39 -1.43 29.59
CA VAL A 97 24.83 -1.76 28.28
C VAL A 97 23.82 -2.91 28.44
N PRO A 98 22.52 -2.70 28.16
CA PRO A 98 21.51 -3.73 28.37
C PRO A 98 21.75 -4.93 27.45
N ASP A 99 21.67 -6.13 28.00
CA ASP A 99 21.66 -7.36 27.20
C ASP A 99 20.35 -7.48 26.38
N LYS A 100 20.29 -8.42 25.43
CA LYS A 100 19.11 -8.56 24.56
C LYS A 100 17.78 -8.79 25.31
N ARG A 101 17.81 -9.50 26.45
CA ARG A 101 16.59 -9.72 27.26
C ARG A 101 16.17 -8.42 27.93
N GLN A 102 17.13 -7.69 28.49
CA GLN A 102 16.89 -6.38 29.08
C GLN A 102 16.39 -5.37 28.04
N ILE A 103 16.90 -5.40 26.80
CA ILE A 103 16.42 -4.52 25.71
C ILE A 103 14.92 -4.69 25.47
N ALA A 104 14.42 -5.93 25.42
CA ALA A 104 12.99 -6.18 25.18
C ALA A 104 12.10 -5.51 26.25
N GLU A 105 12.49 -5.62 27.53
CA GLU A 105 11.75 -5.02 28.63
C GLU A 105 11.97 -3.49 28.71
N ARG A 106 13.18 -2.98 28.41
CA ARG A 106 13.48 -1.54 28.41
C ARG A 106 12.69 -0.79 27.34
N CYS A 107 12.66 -1.31 26.10
CA CYS A 107 11.82 -0.72 25.06
C CYS A 107 10.34 -0.82 25.43
N GLY A 108 9.93 -1.96 25.99
CA GLY A 108 8.54 -2.20 26.38
C GLY A 108 8.04 -1.35 27.54
N ALA A 109 8.91 -0.91 28.44
CA ALA A 109 8.54 -0.05 29.57
C ALA A 109 7.80 1.22 29.12
N CYS A 110 8.16 1.76 27.96
CA CYS A 110 7.44 2.87 27.33
C CYS A 110 6.55 2.37 26.17
N HIS A 111 7.08 1.55 25.25
CA HIS A 111 6.35 1.18 24.03
C HIS A 111 5.26 0.12 24.21
N ALA A 112 5.09 -0.43 25.42
CA ALA A 112 3.93 -1.23 25.80
C ALA A 112 3.01 -0.53 26.81
N ASP A 113 3.31 0.72 27.16
CA ASP A 113 2.51 1.52 28.07
C ASP A 113 1.53 2.44 27.32
N VAL A 114 0.24 2.30 27.64
CA VAL A 114 -0.85 3.02 26.97
C VAL A 114 -0.82 4.50 27.34
N GLU A 115 -0.53 4.83 28.60
CA GLU A 115 -0.53 6.22 29.06
C GLU A 115 0.56 7.03 28.36
N THR A 116 1.74 6.44 28.17
CA THR A 116 2.87 7.06 27.49
C THR A 116 2.65 7.13 25.97
N MET A 117 2.25 6.03 25.33
CA MET A 117 2.25 5.94 23.86
C MET A 117 1.00 6.47 23.16
N ASN A 118 -0.13 6.58 23.86
CA ASN A 118 -1.39 6.99 23.24
C ASN A 118 -1.30 8.40 22.62
N PHE A 119 -0.58 9.32 23.25
CA PHE A 119 -0.36 10.68 22.71
C PHE A 119 0.40 10.71 21.39
N TYR A 120 1.22 9.69 21.13
CA TYR A 120 2.01 9.55 19.90
C TYR A 120 1.29 8.70 18.84
N GLY A 121 0.09 8.18 19.13
CA GLY A 121 -0.63 7.28 18.23
C GLY A 121 0.08 5.94 17.98
N ILE A 122 0.99 5.55 18.88
CA ILE A 122 1.76 4.32 18.76
C ILE A 122 1.01 3.19 19.47
N ARG A 123 0.85 2.06 18.79
CA ARG A 123 0.22 0.87 19.38
C ARG A 123 1.13 0.24 20.44
N THR A 124 0.53 -0.17 21.56
CA THR A 124 1.23 -0.73 22.74
C THR A 124 1.27 -2.25 22.81
N ASP A 125 0.73 -2.93 21.80
CA ASP A 125 0.73 -4.40 21.73
C ASP A 125 2.10 -4.99 21.29
N GLN A 126 3.13 -4.16 21.02
CA GLN A 126 4.35 -4.62 20.36
C GLN A 126 5.16 -5.60 21.20
N LEU A 127 5.36 -5.32 22.50
CA LEU A 127 6.09 -6.24 23.38
C LEU A 127 5.34 -7.57 23.52
N ALA A 128 4.02 -7.51 23.72
CA ALA A 128 3.19 -8.71 23.80
C ALA A 128 3.30 -9.56 22.53
N ARG A 129 3.27 -8.94 21.34
CA ARG A 129 3.43 -9.63 20.06
C ARG A 129 4.84 -10.19 19.89
N TYR A 130 5.87 -9.44 20.26
CA TYR A 130 7.24 -9.92 20.26
C TYR A 130 7.41 -11.17 21.12
N LYS A 131 6.82 -11.21 22.31
CA LYS A 131 6.83 -12.40 23.19
C LYS A 131 6.21 -13.63 22.54
N THR A 132 5.28 -13.46 21.58
CA THR A 132 4.70 -14.58 20.81
C THR A 132 5.55 -15.03 19.61
N SER A 133 6.49 -14.20 19.17
CA SER A 133 7.37 -14.45 18.02
C SER A 133 8.34 -15.60 18.26
N HIS A 134 8.87 -16.21 17.18
CA HIS A 134 9.97 -17.18 17.32
C HIS A 134 11.23 -16.51 17.89
N HIS A 135 11.52 -15.26 17.51
CA HIS A 135 12.63 -14.50 18.07
C HIS A 135 12.49 -14.33 19.59
N GLY A 136 11.34 -13.83 20.05
CA GLY A 136 11.07 -13.60 21.47
C GLY A 136 10.99 -14.90 22.27
N LYS A 137 10.36 -15.95 21.74
CA LYS A 137 10.34 -17.28 22.41
C LYS A 137 11.75 -17.84 22.60
N LYS A 138 12.58 -17.83 21.55
CA LYS A 138 13.97 -18.29 21.61
C LYS A 138 14.80 -17.47 22.61
N LEU A 139 14.66 -16.15 22.59
CA LEU A 139 15.41 -15.26 23.50
C LEU A 139 14.97 -15.43 24.97
N LEU A 140 13.67 -15.36 25.23
CA LEU A 140 13.11 -15.26 26.57
C LEU A 140 12.98 -16.62 27.25
N LEU A 141 12.61 -17.66 26.51
CA LEU A 141 12.38 -19.01 27.07
C LEU A 141 13.63 -19.88 27.00
N GLU A 142 14.38 -19.81 25.89
CA GLU A 142 15.54 -20.68 25.66
C GLU A 142 16.88 -19.97 25.91
N GLY A 143 16.90 -18.63 25.97
CA GLY A 143 18.12 -17.85 26.17
C GLY A 143 19.02 -17.74 24.95
N ASP A 144 18.50 -18.03 23.77
CA ASP A 144 19.26 -17.89 22.53
C ASP A 144 19.39 -16.40 22.17
N THR A 145 20.57 -15.83 22.39
CA THR A 145 20.87 -14.41 22.13
C THR A 145 21.21 -14.13 20.67
N ARG A 146 21.29 -15.15 19.81
CA ARG A 146 21.58 -14.99 18.38
C ARG A 146 20.36 -14.53 17.57
N VAL A 147 19.16 -14.59 18.16
CA VAL A 147 17.91 -14.12 17.54
C VAL A 147 17.75 -12.60 17.70
N ALA A 148 16.84 -12.03 16.91
CA ALA A 148 16.59 -10.58 16.91
C ALA A 148 15.83 -10.09 18.15
N VAL A 149 16.15 -8.89 18.61
CA VAL A 149 15.39 -8.08 19.56
C VAL A 149 15.09 -6.70 18.95
N CYS A 150 14.35 -5.85 19.66
CA CYS A 150 13.86 -4.56 19.18
C CYS A 150 14.97 -3.71 18.49
N SER A 151 16.15 -3.66 19.10
CA SER A 151 17.28 -2.86 18.61
C SER A 151 17.93 -3.42 17.34
N ASP A 152 17.83 -4.72 17.06
CA ASP A 152 18.38 -5.31 15.83
C ASP A 152 17.63 -4.82 14.57
N CYS A 153 16.36 -4.42 14.74
CA CYS A 153 15.54 -3.85 13.67
C CYS A 153 15.49 -2.33 13.71
N HIS A 154 15.24 -1.72 14.88
CA HIS A 154 15.04 -0.28 15.01
C HIS A 154 16.32 0.54 15.18
N GLY A 155 17.44 -0.11 15.54
CA GLY A 155 18.62 0.56 16.07
C GLY A 155 18.51 0.79 17.58
N TYR A 156 19.53 1.41 18.16
CA TYR A 156 19.64 1.65 19.60
C TYR A 156 19.85 3.15 19.90
N HIS A 157 20.98 3.73 19.47
CA HIS A 157 21.29 5.15 19.68
C HIS A 157 20.76 6.05 18.55
N THR A 158 20.51 5.49 17.38
CA THR A 158 20.08 6.21 16.16
C THR A 158 18.68 5.81 15.72
N VAL A 159 17.78 5.54 16.69
CA VAL A 159 16.42 5.09 16.41
C VAL A 159 15.65 6.19 15.68
N LEU A 160 15.19 5.88 14.46
CA LEU A 160 14.40 6.80 13.63
C LEU A 160 12.91 6.45 13.68
N PRO A 161 12.01 7.43 13.45
CA PRO A 161 10.58 7.15 13.27
C PRO A 161 10.35 6.11 12.17
N VAL A 162 9.35 5.24 12.33
CA VAL A 162 9.08 4.17 11.35
C VAL A 162 8.67 4.70 9.95
N GLY A 163 8.16 5.93 9.89
CA GLY A 163 7.82 6.63 8.65
C GLY A 163 8.99 7.36 7.99
N ASP A 164 10.15 7.42 8.64
CA ASP A 164 11.35 8.04 8.07
C ASP A 164 11.95 7.12 6.99
N PRO A 165 12.17 7.59 5.75
CA PRO A 165 12.80 6.79 4.68
C PRO A 165 14.20 6.27 5.01
N ALA A 166 14.93 6.89 5.95
CA ALA A 166 16.23 6.43 6.43
C ALA A 166 16.11 5.35 7.53
N SER A 167 14.92 5.16 8.11
CA SER A 167 14.68 4.15 9.13
C SER A 167 14.90 2.74 8.57
N PRO A 168 15.62 1.85 9.29
CA PRO A 168 15.79 0.47 8.83
C PRO A 168 14.47 -0.31 8.74
N VAL A 169 13.45 0.13 9.49
CA VAL A 169 12.11 -0.49 9.48
C VAL A 169 11.13 0.21 8.55
N TYR A 170 11.57 1.22 7.79
CA TYR A 170 10.77 1.80 6.73
C TYR A 170 10.38 0.74 5.69
N PRO A 171 9.16 0.74 5.10
CA PRO A 171 8.68 -0.36 4.25
C PRO A 171 9.64 -0.78 3.12
N LEU A 172 10.36 0.17 2.52
CA LEU A 172 11.35 -0.10 1.47
C LEU A 172 12.65 -0.74 2.00
N ASN A 173 13.03 -0.43 3.24
CA ASN A 173 14.27 -0.91 3.86
C ASN A 173 14.06 -2.22 4.61
N LEU A 174 12.84 -2.49 5.05
CA LEU A 174 12.49 -3.60 5.93
C LEU A 174 12.95 -4.97 5.41
N PRO A 175 12.79 -5.33 4.12
CA PRO A 175 13.30 -6.62 3.64
C PRO A 175 14.82 -6.75 3.76
N LYS A 176 15.57 -5.66 3.56
CA LYS A 176 17.03 -5.63 3.76
C LYS A 176 17.39 -5.76 5.23
N THR A 177 16.60 -5.16 6.12
CA THR A 177 16.76 -5.30 7.58
C THR A 177 16.59 -6.75 8.02
N CYS A 178 15.55 -7.44 7.54
CA CYS A 178 15.39 -8.87 7.78
C CYS A 178 16.58 -9.67 7.21
N ASN A 179 17.04 -9.32 6.01
CA ASN A 179 18.14 -10.01 5.33
C ASN A 179 19.50 -9.91 6.05
N LYS A 180 19.71 -8.94 6.95
CA LYS A 180 20.93 -8.87 7.76
C LYS A 180 21.19 -10.18 8.53
N CYS A 181 20.12 -10.82 9.01
CA CYS A 181 20.19 -12.12 9.69
C CYS A 181 19.69 -13.26 8.80
N HIS A 182 18.56 -13.08 8.11
CA HIS A 182 17.98 -14.12 7.27
C HIS A 182 18.74 -14.38 5.96
N GLY A 183 19.69 -13.52 5.59
CA GLY A 183 20.63 -13.74 4.50
C GLY A 183 21.94 -14.41 4.94
N ASN A 184 22.15 -14.59 6.24
CA ASN A 184 23.40 -15.14 6.78
C ASN A 184 23.33 -16.67 6.82
N GLU A 185 23.99 -17.31 5.86
CA GLU A 185 24.06 -18.78 5.71
C GLU A 185 24.47 -19.49 7.00
N LYS A 186 25.53 -19.02 7.68
CA LYS A 186 26.04 -19.66 8.90
C LYS A 186 25.04 -19.57 10.04
N LEU A 187 24.41 -18.41 10.21
CA LEU A 187 23.40 -18.20 11.23
C LEU A 187 22.16 -19.05 10.96
N MET A 188 21.63 -19.01 9.73
CA MET A 188 20.40 -19.72 9.35
C MET A 188 20.57 -21.25 9.32
N ALA A 189 21.74 -21.75 8.92
CA ALA A 189 22.07 -23.18 9.03
C ALA A 189 21.97 -23.68 10.48
N GLY A 190 22.36 -22.87 11.46
CA GLY A 190 22.19 -23.18 12.89
C GLY A 190 20.74 -23.34 13.34
N TYR A 191 19.77 -22.89 12.54
CA TYR A 191 18.34 -23.03 12.77
C TYR A 191 17.63 -23.93 11.75
N ASN A 192 18.37 -24.56 10.82
CA ASN A 192 17.82 -25.30 9.68
C ASN A 192 16.85 -24.46 8.82
N LEU A 193 17.18 -23.18 8.61
CA LEU A 193 16.39 -22.27 7.79
C LEU A 193 17.14 -21.91 6.49
N PRO A 194 16.42 -21.64 5.39
CA PRO A 194 17.02 -21.13 4.16
C PRO A 194 17.51 -19.69 4.34
N SER A 195 18.61 -19.36 3.67
CA SER A 195 19.24 -18.03 3.69
C SER A 195 19.09 -17.22 2.39
N ASP A 196 18.46 -17.79 1.37
CA ASP A 196 18.28 -17.19 0.05
C ASP A 196 16.90 -16.51 -0.13
N ILE A 197 16.09 -16.48 0.93
CA ILE A 197 14.71 -16.00 0.91
C ILE A 197 14.59 -14.54 0.46
N PHE A 198 15.56 -13.68 0.80
CA PHE A 198 15.56 -12.28 0.34
C PHE A 198 15.66 -12.19 -1.18
N LYS A 199 16.54 -12.98 -1.81
CA LYS A 199 16.71 -12.99 -3.26
C LYS A 199 15.46 -13.54 -3.96
N THR A 200 14.86 -14.57 -3.38
CA THR A 200 13.58 -15.12 -3.84
C THR A 200 12.47 -14.08 -3.76
N TYR A 201 12.35 -13.36 -2.64
CA TYR A 201 11.40 -12.26 -2.47
C TYR A 201 11.64 -11.11 -3.44
N GLU A 202 12.89 -10.68 -3.63
CA GLU A 202 13.26 -9.61 -4.56
C GLU A 202 12.79 -9.91 -5.98
N SER A 203 12.86 -11.19 -6.41
CA SER A 203 12.38 -11.63 -7.72
C SER A 203 10.85 -11.75 -7.85
N SER A 204 10.11 -11.69 -6.74
CA SER A 204 8.64 -11.81 -6.72
C SER A 204 7.95 -10.57 -7.28
N VAL A 205 6.65 -10.66 -7.57
CA VAL A 205 5.87 -9.48 -8.00
C VAL A 205 5.85 -8.38 -6.95
N HIS A 206 5.81 -8.74 -5.67
CA HIS A 206 5.83 -7.78 -4.57
C HIS A 206 7.22 -7.15 -4.42
N GLY A 207 8.29 -7.95 -4.51
CA GLY A 207 9.67 -7.46 -4.46
C GLY A 207 9.99 -6.50 -5.60
N LYS A 208 9.63 -6.86 -6.84
CA LYS A 208 9.80 -5.99 -8.02
C LYS A 208 9.03 -4.69 -7.88
N ALA A 209 7.75 -4.76 -7.47
CA ALA A 209 6.95 -3.54 -7.25
C ALA A 209 7.54 -2.64 -6.15
N LEU A 210 8.01 -3.23 -5.04
CA LEU A 210 8.61 -2.48 -3.94
C LEU A 210 9.94 -1.83 -4.35
N PHE A 211 10.85 -2.58 -4.97
CA PHE A 211 12.21 -2.11 -5.23
C PHE A 211 12.37 -1.33 -6.53
N GLU A 212 11.70 -1.75 -7.61
CA GLU A 212 11.81 -1.11 -8.93
C GLU A 212 10.84 0.07 -9.05
N LYS A 213 9.58 -0.12 -8.62
CA LYS A 213 8.54 0.92 -8.74
C LYS A 213 8.42 1.82 -7.51
N LYS A 214 9.11 1.49 -6.41
CA LYS A 214 9.01 2.20 -5.12
C LYS A 214 7.57 2.23 -4.57
N ASP A 215 6.77 1.22 -4.92
CA ASP A 215 5.41 1.11 -4.42
C ASP A 215 5.43 0.58 -2.99
N LEU A 216 5.15 1.46 -2.03
CA LEU A 216 5.17 1.14 -0.59
C LEU A 216 3.89 0.43 -0.13
N SER A 217 2.87 0.36 -0.98
CA SER A 217 1.58 -0.27 -0.66
C SER A 217 1.62 -1.80 -0.81
N VAL A 218 2.66 -2.33 -1.49
CA VAL A 218 2.78 -3.78 -1.73
C VAL A 218 3.28 -4.53 -0.50
N ALA A 219 2.96 -5.83 -0.46
CA ALA A 219 3.33 -6.69 0.65
C ALA A 219 4.86 -6.83 0.78
N ASN A 220 5.38 -6.62 1.98
CA ASN A 220 6.77 -6.91 2.36
C ASN A 220 6.84 -8.05 3.39
N CYS A 221 8.03 -8.33 3.92
CA CYS A 221 8.25 -9.41 4.89
C CYS A 221 7.29 -9.32 6.10
N ALA A 222 7.11 -8.13 6.67
CA ALA A 222 6.22 -7.93 7.82
C ALA A 222 4.74 -7.91 7.45
N SER A 223 4.39 -7.71 6.18
CA SER A 223 2.99 -7.78 5.74
C SER A 223 2.43 -9.19 5.88
N CYS A 224 3.28 -10.20 5.65
CA CYS A 224 2.91 -11.61 5.80
C CYS A 224 3.25 -12.18 7.18
N HIS A 225 4.44 -11.90 7.71
CA HIS A 225 4.92 -12.46 8.99
C HIS A 225 4.54 -11.61 10.21
N GLY A 226 4.07 -10.37 10.00
CA GLY A 226 3.82 -9.39 11.06
C GLY A 226 5.10 -8.67 11.52
N SER A 227 5.01 -7.38 11.85
CA SER A 227 6.20 -6.56 12.18
C SER A 227 6.86 -6.93 13.51
N HIS A 228 6.09 -7.00 14.60
CA HIS A 228 6.62 -7.35 15.93
C HIS A 228 6.32 -8.80 16.32
N GLY A 229 5.32 -9.42 15.68
CA GLY A 229 5.06 -10.85 15.83
C GLY A 229 6.05 -11.69 15.04
N ALA A 230 6.46 -11.28 13.84
CA ALA A 230 7.38 -12.01 12.96
C ALA A 230 7.13 -13.53 12.96
N VAL A 231 5.86 -13.93 13.01
CA VAL A 231 5.44 -15.33 13.07
C VAL A 231 5.21 -15.78 11.62
N PRO A 232 5.95 -16.79 11.13
CA PRO A 232 5.65 -17.38 9.85
C PRO A 232 4.21 -17.91 9.87
N PRO A 233 3.36 -17.51 8.90
CA PRO A 233 2.01 -18.05 8.84
C PRO A 233 2.11 -19.56 8.68
N GLY A 234 1.42 -20.30 9.57
CA GLY A 234 1.30 -21.74 9.44
C GLY A 234 0.58 -22.10 8.15
N VAL A 235 0.74 -23.34 7.68
CA VAL A 235 0.16 -23.82 6.41
C VAL A 235 -1.35 -23.55 6.28
N LYS A 236 -2.09 -23.55 7.41
CA LYS A 236 -3.53 -23.25 7.48
C LYS A 236 -3.89 -21.76 7.41
N ASP A 237 -2.94 -20.87 7.72
CA ASP A 237 -3.18 -19.43 7.85
C ASP A 237 -2.59 -18.61 6.68
N VAL A 238 -1.84 -19.26 5.79
CA VAL A 238 -1.20 -18.58 4.66
C VAL A 238 -2.24 -17.94 3.74
N ALA A 239 -3.34 -18.62 3.45
CA ALA A 239 -4.40 -18.06 2.62
C ALA A 239 -5.11 -16.87 3.26
N THR A 240 -5.32 -16.91 4.57
CA THR A 240 -5.85 -15.77 5.34
C THR A 240 -4.91 -14.57 5.23
N THR A 241 -3.60 -14.81 5.12
CA THR A 241 -2.61 -13.74 4.95
C THR A 241 -2.73 -13.09 3.57
N CYS A 242 -2.83 -13.87 2.49
CA CYS A 242 -3.06 -13.36 1.14
C CYS A 242 -4.39 -12.60 1.03
N GLY A 243 -5.45 -13.13 1.66
CA GLY A 243 -6.80 -12.58 1.63
C GLY A 243 -7.00 -11.25 2.34
N LYS A 244 -6.00 -10.75 3.10
CA LYS A 244 -6.04 -9.37 3.65
C LYS A 244 -6.04 -8.32 2.55
N CYS A 245 -5.39 -8.61 1.42
CA CYS A 245 -5.32 -7.71 0.26
C CYS A 245 -6.05 -8.31 -0.95
N HIS A 246 -5.92 -9.61 -1.19
CA HIS A 246 -6.59 -10.34 -2.28
C HIS A 246 -7.99 -10.80 -1.85
N VAL A 247 -8.84 -9.85 -1.50
CA VAL A 247 -10.13 -10.11 -0.84
C VAL A 247 -11.10 -10.85 -1.77
N ASN A 248 -11.15 -10.46 -3.05
CA ASN A 248 -12.05 -11.07 -4.02
C ASN A 248 -11.59 -12.49 -4.40
N GLU A 249 -10.28 -12.68 -4.62
CA GLU A 249 -9.69 -13.99 -4.88
C GLU A 249 -9.93 -14.93 -3.70
N ARG A 250 -9.77 -14.43 -2.46
CA ARG A 250 -10.07 -15.21 -1.25
C ARG A 250 -11.54 -15.59 -1.19
N LYS A 251 -12.44 -14.64 -1.41
CA LYS A 251 -13.89 -14.88 -1.43
C LYS A 251 -14.25 -15.98 -2.43
N TYR A 252 -13.81 -15.83 -3.68
CA TYR A 252 -14.14 -16.77 -4.75
C TYR A 252 -13.47 -18.13 -4.57
N PHE A 253 -12.24 -18.18 -4.05
CA PHE A 253 -11.60 -19.45 -3.69
C PHE A 253 -12.44 -20.24 -2.69
N LEU A 254 -13.01 -19.57 -1.68
CA LEU A 254 -13.87 -20.22 -0.68
C LEU A 254 -15.17 -20.79 -1.27
N GLU A 255 -15.62 -20.30 -2.42
CA GLU A 255 -16.77 -20.86 -3.15
C GLU A 255 -16.38 -22.10 -3.99
N SER A 256 -15.09 -22.34 -4.21
CA SER A 256 -14.61 -23.40 -5.09
C SER A 256 -14.61 -24.79 -4.44
N VAL A 257 -14.55 -25.83 -5.27
CA VAL A 257 -14.36 -27.22 -4.83
C VAL A 257 -13.06 -27.44 -4.05
N HIS A 258 -12.07 -26.59 -4.30
CA HIS A 258 -10.76 -26.63 -3.63
C HIS A 258 -10.81 -26.12 -2.19
N ALA A 259 -11.78 -25.29 -1.82
CA ALA A 259 -11.95 -24.86 -0.43
C ALA A 259 -12.23 -26.05 0.51
N LYS A 260 -13.09 -26.98 0.06
CA LYS A 260 -13.41 -28.19 0.83
C LYS A 260 -12.18 -29.10 0.96
N ALA A 261 -11.44 -29.31 -0.11
CA ALA A 261 -10.22 -30.11 -0.08
C ALA A 261 -9.15 -29.50 0.84
N HIS A 262 -9.04 -28.18 0.90
CA HIS A 262 -8.18 -27.52 1.87
C HIS A 262 -8.65 -27.74 3.32
N ALA A 263 -9.95 -27.60 3.59
CA ALA A 263 -10.50 -27.83 4.93
C ALA A 263 -10.22 -29.26 5.44
N GLU A 264 -10.14 -30.22 4.53
CA GLU A 264 -9.74 -31.62 4.80
C GLU A 264 -8.21 -31.80 4.95
N GLY A 265 -7.42 -30.73 4.83
CA GLY A 265 -5.96 -30.74 4.99
C GLY A 265 -5.18 -31.30 3.81
N LYS A 266 -5.81 -31.41 2.62
CA LYS A 266 -5.21 -32.10 1.47
C LYS A 266 -4.16 -31.28 0.73
N PHE A 267 -4.22 -29.95 0.81
CA PHE A 267 -3.22 -29.07 0.18
C PHE A 267 -3.25 -27.65 0.78
N SER A 268 -2.26 -26.83 0.42
CA SER A 268 -1.94 -25.53 1.02
C SER A 268 -2.50 -24.34 0.21
N GLU A 269 -3.80 -24.35 -0.09
CA GLU A 269 -4.54 -23.23 -0.69
C GLU A 269 -3.78 -22.46 -1.81
N CYS A 270 -3.65 -21.14 -1.67
CA CYS A 270 -3.06 -20.21 -2.63
C CYS A 270 -1.63 -20.61 -3.00
N ILE A 271 -0.83 -21.05 -2.02
CA ILE A 271 0.60 -21.31 -2.22
C ILE A 271 0.85 -22.60 -3.00
N SER A 272 -0.12 -23.52 -3.07
CA SER A 272 0.00 -24.71 -3.89
C SER A 272 -0.01 -24.41 -5.39
N CYS A 273 -0.68 -23.33 -5.79
CA CYS A 273 -0.65 -22.83 -7.17
C CYS A 273 0.40 -21.73 -7.33
N HIS A 274 0.33 -20.66 -6.53
CA HIS A 274 1.10 -19.43 -6.76
C HIS A 274 2.50 -19.40 -6.12
N GLY A 275 2.82 -20.33 -5.22
CA GLY A 275 4.01 -20.24 -4.37
C GLY A 275 3.87 -19.17 -3.27
N ASN A 276 4.99 -18.84 -2.62
CA ASN A 276 5.02 -17.97 -1.43
C ASN A 276 5.98 -16.78 -1.59
N HIS A 277 7.18 -16.84 -1.04
CA HIS A 277 8.19 -15.79 -1.07
C HIS A 277 8.56 -15.39 -2.51
N GLY A 278 8.51 -16.32 -3.46
CA GLY A 278 8.85 -16.09 -4.87
C GLY A 278 7.64 -15.88 -5.79
N VAL A 279 6.47 -15.50 -5.26
CA VAL A 279 5.22 -15.41 -6.03
C VAL A 279 5.38 -14.55 -7.31
N GLN A 280 4.98 -15.11 -8.44
CA GLN A 280 5.08 -14.47 -9.77
C GLN A 280 3.73 -13.97 -10.26
N LYS A 281 3.75 -13.11 -11.29
CA LYS A 281 2.51 -12.69 -11.96
C LYS A 281 1.93 -13.93 -12.62
N PRO A 282 0.68 -14.32 -12.32
CA PRO A 282 0.07 -15.49 -12.95
C PRO A 282 0.07 -15.33 -14.47
N THR A 283 0.55 -16.35 -15.15
CA THR A 283 0.48 -16.49 -16.61
C THR A 283 -0.41 -17.68 -16.95
N PRO A 284 -0.91 -17.78 -18.19
CA PRO A 284 -1.54 -18.98 -18.74
C PRO A 284 -0.90 -20.30 -18.33
N VAL A 285 0.44 -20.36 -18.34
CA VAL A 285 1.25 -21.54 -18.00
C VAL A 285 0.92 -22.11 -16.61
N LEU A 286 0.47 -21.26 -15.68
CA LEU A 286 0.10 -21.70 -14.35
C LEU A 286 -1.02 -22.76 -14.35
N TYR A 287 -1.95 -22.70 -15.30
CA TYR A 287 -3.02 -23.69 -15.44
C TYR A 287 -2.48 -25.06 -15.85
N GLU A 288 -1.47 -25.07 -16.72
CA GLU A 288 -0.84 -26.29 -17.22
C GLU A 288 0.02 -26.94 -16.14
N GLU A 289 0.74 -26.14 -15.36
CA GLU A 289 1.70 -26.64 -14.35
C GLU A 289 1.07 -26.95 -13.00
N ALA A 290 0.08 -26.16 -12.55
CA ALA A 290 -0.46 -26.29 -11.19
C ALA A 290 -1.45 -27.45 -11.08
N CYS A 291 -2.32 -27.63 -12.08
CA CYS A 291 -3.39 -28.63 -12.05
C CYS A 291 -2.84 -30.06 -12.10
N VAL A 292 -1.83 -30.31 -12.93
CA VAL A 292 -1.24 -31.65 -13.15
C VAL A 292 -0.51 -32.21 -11.93
N LYS A 293 -0.21 -31.36 -10.93
CA LYS A 293 0.38 -31.80 -9.66
C LYS A 293 -0.57 -32.70 -8.86
N CYS A 294 -1.88 -32.60 -9.12
CA CYS A 294 -2.91 -33.33 -8.37
C CYS A 294 -3.97 -34.00 -9.27
N HIS A 295 -4.14 -33.54 -10.51
CA HIS A 295 -5.12 -34.06 -11.46
C HIS A 295 -4.42 -34.73 -12.64
N GLU A 296 -4.85 -35.94 -12.99
CA GLU A 296 -4.30 -36.63 -14.15
C GLU A 296 -4.65 -35.88 -15.45
N PRO A 297 -3.70 -35.79 -16.40
CA PRO A 297 -3.98 -35.25 -17.74
C PRO A 297 -5.15 -35.97 -18.40
N GLY A 298 -6.13 -35.23 -18.91
CA GLY A 298 -7.34 -35.79 -19.51
C GLY A 298 -8.48 -36.12 -18.53
N SER A 299 -8.28 -35.95 -17.22
CA SER A 299 -9.38 -36.03 -16.26
C SER A 299 -10.40 -34.90 -16.47
N GLN A 300 -11.65 -35.13 -16.04
CA GLN A 300 -12.70 -34.10 -16.12
C GLN A 300 -12.28 -32.80 -15.42
N ALA A 301 -11.63 -32.90 -14.25
CA ALA A 301 -11.16 -31.74 -13.49
C ALA A 301 -10.07 -30.95 -14.23
N ALA A 302 -9.12 -31.64 -14.87
CA ALA A 302 -8.12 -30.99 -15.73
C ALA A 302 -8.77 -30.30 -16.93
N GLY A 303 -9.79 -30.94 -17.54
CA GLY A 303 -10.56 -30.37 -18.63
C GLY A 303 -11.32 -29.09 -18.26
N GLU A 304 -11.91 -29.02 -17.06
CA GLU A 304 -12.57 -27.79 -16.59
C GLU A 304 -11.56 -26.64 -16.41
N GLY A 305 -10.37 -26.91 -15.87
CA GLY A 305 -9.30 -25.91 -15.77
C GLY A 305 -8.88 -25.34 -17.12
N LEU A 306 -8.77 -26.19 -18.15
CA LEU A 306 -8.44 -25.76 -19.52
C LEU A 306 -9.56 -24.91 -20.15
N LYS A 307 -10.83 -25.22 -19.89
CA LYS A 307 -11.96 -24.39 -20.36
C LYS A 307 -11.93 -22.99 -19.76
N ILE A 308 -11.61 -22.89 -18.47
CA ILE A 308 -11.44 -21.60 -17.79
C ILE A 308 -10.30 -20.81 -18.43
N HIS A 309 -9.15 -21.47 -18.62
CA HIS A 309 -8.00 -20.86 -19.26
C HIS A 309 -8.34 -20.30 -20.65
N GLU A 310 -9.02 -21.10 -21.48
CA GLU A 310 -9.43 -20.73 -22.82
C GLU A 310 -10.41 -19.55 -22.84
N ALA A 311 -11.40 -19.54 -21.95
CA ALA A 311 -12.36 -18.43 -21.82
C ALA A 311 -11.66 -17.11 -21.45
N LEU A 312 -10.69 -17.15 -20.52
CA LEU A 312 -9.90 -15.98 -20.13
C LEU A 312 -9.02 -15.49 -21.28
N ARG A 313 -8.36 -16.41 -21.99
CA ARG A 313 -7.51 -16.11 -23.13
C ARG A 313 -8.31 -15.42 -24.25
N LYS A 314 -9.44 -16.02 -24.62
CA LYS A 314 -10.34 -15.50 -25.66
C LYS A 314 -10.88 -14.12 -25.28
N ALA A 315 -11.39 -13.95 -24.06
CA ALA A 315 -11.90 -12.65 -23.61
C ALA A 315 -10.84 -11.54 -23.65
N ASN A 316 -9.58 -11.86 -23.29
CA ASN A 316 -8.48 -10.90 -23.36
C ASN A 316 -8.12 -10.55 -24.81
N GLU A 317 -8.06 -11.54 -25.70
CA GLU A 317 -7.76 -11.32 -27.13
C GLU A 317 -8.82 -10.47 -27.83
N GLU A 318 -10.10 -10.79 -27.63
CA GLU A 318 -11.22 -10.03 -28.20
C GLU A 318 -11.25 -8.58 -27.68
N PHE A 319 -10.93 -8.37 -26.40
CA PHE A 319 -10.84 -7.04 -25.81
C PHE A 319 -9.70 -6.21 -26.42
N GLU A 320 -8.50 -6.78 -26.52
CA GLU A 320 -7.33 -6.10 -27.10
C GLU A 320 -7.56 -5.76 -28.59
N GLU A 321 -8.22 -6.65 -29.34
CA GLU A 321 -8.61 -6.38 -30.73
C GLU A 321 -9.60 -5.20 -30.80
N ALA A 322 -10.64 -5.20 -29.95
CA ALA A 322 -11.62 -4.12 -29.90
C ALA A 322 -10.99 -2.78 -29.50
N GLU A 323 -10.10 -2.76 -28.52
CA GLU A 323 -9.34 -1.57 -28.11
C GLU A 323 -8.51 -1.03 -29.28
N GLY A 324 -7.81 -1.92 -29.99
CA GLY A 324 -7.07 -1.58 -31.21
C GLY A 324 -7.96 -0.96 -32.30
N LEU A 325 -9.14 -1.53 -32.53
CA LEU A 325 -10.11 -1.04 -33.51
C LEU A 325 -10.67 0.33 -33.16
N VAL A 326 -11.05 0.56 -31.89
CA VAL A 326 -11.53 1.86 -31.39
C VAL A 326 -10.44 2.92 -31.57
N ARG A 327 -9.21 2.60 -31.16
CA ARG A 327 -8.05 3.49 -31.31
C ARG A 327 -7.78 3.83 -32.77
N GLN A 328 -7.82 2.84 -33.66
CA GLN A 328 -7.61 3.05 -35.08
C GLN A 328 -8.72 3.92 -35.70
N ALA A 329 -9.98 3.66 -35.38
CA ALA A 329 -11.11 4.47 -35.83
C ALA A 329 -11.00 5.93 -35.37
N SER A 330 -10.55 6.17 -34.14
CA SER A 330 -10.25 7.52 -33.65
C SER A 330 -9.20 8.24 -34.51
N ILE A 331 -8.11 7.55 -34.85
CA ILE A 331 -7.03 8.09 -35.72
C ILE A 331 -7.55 8.39 -37.14
N GLU A 332 -8.49 7.60 -37.65
CA GLU A 332 -9.16 7.82 -38.94
C GLU A 332 -10.11 9.03 -38.94
N GLY A 333 -10.26 9.72 -37.81
CA GLY A 333 -11.18 10.86 -37.64
C GLY A 333 -12.63 10.44 -37.43
N ILE A 334 -12.87 9.18 -37.02
CA ILE A 334 -14.19 8.68 -36.65
C ILE A 334 -14.47 9.05 -35.21
N PHE A 335 -15.68 9.55 -34.94
CA PHE A 335 -16.14 9.82 -33.59
C PHE A 335 -16.54 8.51 -32.90
N VAL A 336 -15.86 8.17 -31.81
CA VAL A 336 -15.91 6.84 -31.16
C VAL A 336 -16.37 6.87 -29.69
N GLU A 337 -17.14 7.89 -29.29
CA GLU A 337 -17.57 8.01 -27.87
C GLU A 337 -18.40 6.83 -27.40
N ASP A 338 -19.39 6.39 -28.19
CA ASP A 338 -20.25 5.25 -27.85
C ASP A 338 -19.43 3.95 -27.73
N GLU A 339 -18.51 3.72 -28.66
CA GLU A 339 -17.66 2.53 -28.65
C GLU A 339 -16.64 2.57 -27.51
N SER A 340 -16.15 3.76 -27.15
CA SER A 340 -15.26 3.93 -25.99
C SER A 340 -16.01 3.64 -24.69
N ALA A 341 -17.29 4.02 -24.60
CA ALA A 341 -18.14 3.69 -23.46
C ALA A 341 -18.35 2.18 -23.36
N LEU A 342 -18.71 1.51 -24.47
CA LEU A 342 -18.83 0.05 -24.52
C LEU A 342 -17.52 -0.66 -24.15
N LEU A 343 -16.39 -0.15 -24.63
CA LEU A 343 -15.06 -0.69 -24.32
C LEU A 343 -14.77 -0.60 -22.82
N GLU A 344 -15.13 0.51 -22.16
CA GLU A 344 -14.96 0.62 -20.71
C GLU A 344 -15.84 -0.38 -19.93
N VAL A 345 -17.06 -0.66 -20.40
CA VAL A 345 -17.88 -1.71 -19.79
C VAL A 345 -17.30 -3.10 -20.05
N ALA A 346 -16.73 -3.37 -21.23
CA ALA A 346 -16.07 -4.64 -21.53
C ALA A 346 -14.80 -4.81 -20.67
N LYS A 347 -14.05 -3.74 -20.46
CA LYS A 347 -12.89 -3.70 -19.58
C LYS A 347 -13.25 -4.01 -18.13
N SER A 348 -14.36 -3.45 -17.64
CA SER A 348 -14.87 -3.72 -16.29
C SER A 348 -15.20 -5.21 -16.10
N ASP A 349 -15.84 -5.84 -17.09
CA ASP A 349 -16.12 -7.27 -17.07
C ASP A 349 -14.82 -8.09 -17.12
N LEU A 350 -13.87 -7.73 -17.99
CA LEU A 350 -12.58 -8.42 -18.10
C LEU A 350 -11.79 -8.35 -16.79
N VAL A 351 -11.73 -7.18 -16.14
CA VAL A 351 -11.11 -7.01 -14.83
C VAL A 351 -11.80 -7.87 -13.77
N SER A 352 -13.12 -8.03 -13.86
CA SER A 352 -13.90 -8.86 -12.94
C SER A 352 -13.70 -10.37 -13.14
N MET A 353 -13.29 -10.81 -14.34
CA MET A 353 -12.97 -12.22 -14.61
C MET A 353 -11.73 -12.68 -13.84
N ALA A 354 -10.74 -11.82 -13.64
CA ALA A 354 -9.48 -12.17 -12.98
C ALA A 354 -9.66 -12.71 -11.55
N PRO A 355 -10.41 -12.09 -10.62
CA PRO A 355 -10.70 -12.72 -9.35
C PRO A 355 -11.69 -13.88 -9.50
N LEU A 356 -12.70 -13.78 -10.39
CA LEU A 356 -13.76 -14.78 -10.55
C LEU A 356 -13.24 -16.18 -10.92
N GLN A 357 -12.10 -16.26 -11.60
CA GLN A 357 -11.45 -17.53 -11.95
C GLN A 357 -11.21 -18.44 -10.72
N HIS A 358 -11.06 -17.86 -9.53
CA HIS A 358 -10.87 -18.60 -8.28
C HIS A 358 -12.11 -19.36 -7.81
N THR A 359 -13.30 -19.10 -8.38
CA THR A 359 -14.49 -19.95 -8.16
C THR A 359 -14.35 -21.34 -8.79
N LEU A 360 -13.46 -21.48 -9.78
CA LEU A 360 -13.33 -22.66 -10.63
C LEU A 360 -14.66 -23.09 -11.30
N SER A 361 -15.55 -22.13 -11.54
CA SER A 361 -16.84 -22.35 -12.20
C SER A 361 -16.76 -21.92 -13.66
N THR A 362 -16.79 -22.89 -14.57
CA THR A 362 -16.82 -22.63 -16.02
C THR A 362 -18.05 -21.84 -16.43
N GLU A 363 -19.22 -22.13 -15.85
CA GLU A 363 -20.46 -21.40 -16.10
C GLU A 363 -20.33 -19.89 -15.81
N LYS A 364 -19.90 -19.52 -14.59
CA LYS A 364 -19.75 -18.12 -14.20
C LYS A 364 -18.77 -17.37 -15.10
N ILE A 365 -17.67 -18.03 -15.47
CA ILE A 365 -16.61 -17.42 -16.29
C ILE A 365 -17.07 -17.27 -17.74
N SER A 366 -17.75 -18.29 -18.30
CA SER A 366 -18.34 -18.20 -19.65
C SER A 366 -19.41 -17.11 -19.75
N GLY A 367 -20.15 -16.84 -18.67
CA GLY A 367 -21.13 -15.76 -18.64
C GLY A 367 -20.50 -14.38 -18.85
N LEU A 368 -19.37 -14.10 -18.20
CA LEU A 368 -18.63 -12.84 -18.41
C LEU A 368 -17.96 -12.81 -19.78
N GLU A 369 -17.37 -13.91 -20.24
CA GLU A 369 -16.78 -14.01 -21.57
C GLU A 369 -17.82 -13.68 -22.65
N THR A 370 -19.02 -14.27 -22.58
CA THR A 370 -20.12 -13.97 -23.51
C THR A 370 -20.55 -12.50 -23.47
N ASN A 371 -20.59 -11.87 -22.29
CA ASN A 371 -20.90 -10.45 -22.17
C ASN A 371 -19.84 -9.56 -22.84
N ILE A 372 -18.57 -9.90 -22.69
CA ILE A 372 -17.45 -9.22 -23.34
C ILE A 372 -17.56 -9.40 -24.86
N SER A 373 -17.72 -10.63 -25.35
CA SER A 373 -17.88 -10.93 -26.77
C SER A 373 -19.05 -10.17 -27.39
N SER A 374 -20.18 -10.03 -26.67
CA SER A 374 -21.33 -9.25 -27.13
C SER A 374 -20.96 -7.77 -27.33
N LYS A 375 -20.33 -7.14 -26.34
CA LYS A 375 -19.91 -5.73 -26.42
C LYS A 375 -18.86 -5.51 -27.51
N VAL A 376 -17.90 -6.41 -27.63
CA VAL A 376 -16.89 -6.39 -28.70
C VAL A 376 -17.57 -6.50 -30.08
N GLY A 377 -18.55 -7.39 -30.22
CA GLY A 377 -19.36 -7.51 -31.43
C GLY A 377 -20.10 -6.22 -31.79
N GLU A 378 -20.70 -5.55 -30.80
CA GLU A 378 -21.37 -4.26 -30.98
C GLU A 378 -20.41 -3.14 -31.41
N ILE A 379 -19.24 -3.04 -30.76
CA ILE A 379 -18.17 -2.10 -31.13
C ILE A 379 -17.74 -2.32 -32.58
N ASN A 380 -17.47 -3.58 -32.95
CA ASN A 380 -17.03 -3.95 -34.29
C ASN A 380 -18.07 -3.59 -35.34
N ALA A 381 -19.33 -3.93 -35.11
CA ALA A 381 -20.43 -3.60 -36.01
C ALA A 381 -20.61 -2.07 -36.17
N SER A 382 -20.54 -1.32 -35.06
CA SER A 382 -20.68 0.13 -35.07
C SER A 382 -19.55 0.81 -35.85
N ILE A 383 -18.29 0.44 -35.59
CA ILE A 383 -17.14 0.99 -36.30
C ILE A 383 -17.19 0.66 -37.79
N GLN A 384 -17.54 -0.58 -38.16
CA GLN A 384 -17.68 -0.98 -39.56
C GLN A 384 -18.73 -0.14 -40.27
N ASN A 385 -19.91 0.06 -39.66
CA ASN A 385 -20.96 0.91 -40.20
C ASN A 385 -20.49 2.37 -40.36
N LYS A 386 -19.80 2.94 -39.36
CA LYS A 386 -19.22 4.29 -39.44
C LYS A 386 -18.21 4.41 -40.58
N ARG A 387 -17.32 3.43 -40.76
CA ARG A 387 -16.35 3.36 -41.87
C ARG A 387 -17.03 3.28 -43.22
N GLU A 388 -18.07 2.45 -43.38
CA GLU A 388 -18.84 2.36 -44.62
C GLU A 388 -19.57 3.67 -44.94
N ASN A 389 -20.18 4.30 -43.95
CA ASN A 389 -20.84 5.60 -44.13
C ASN A 389 -19.86 6.70 -44.55
N LEU A 390 -18.65 6.70 -43.99
CA LEU A 390 -17.59 7.62 -44.40
C LEU A 390 -17.14 7.36 -45.85
N LYS A 391 -16.96 6.09 -46.24
CA LYS A 391 -16.66 5.72 -47.64
C LYS A 391 -17.76 6.20 -48.59
N ARG A 392 -19.04 5.98 -48.25
CA ARG A 392 -20.18 6.45 -49.05
C ARG A 392 -20.22 7.98 -49.16
N ARG A 393 -20.00 8.71 -48.07
CA ARG A 393 -19.93 10.18 -48.08
C ARG A 393 -18.80 10.70 -48.98
N LYS A 394 -17.61 10.10 -48.89
CA LYS A 394 -16.49 10.43 -49.78
C LYS A 394 -16.83 10.18 -51.25
N LEU A 395 -17.50 9.07 -51.56
CA LEU A 395 -17.93 8.75 -52.92
C LEU A 395 -18.96 9.76 -53.46
N MET A 396 -19.92 10.19 -52.63
CA MET A 396 -20.92 11.20 -53.01
C MET A 396 -20.34 12.60 -53.23
N LEU A 397 -19.17 12.92 -52.64
CA LEU A 397 -18.49 14.19 -52.87
C LEU A 397 -17.82 14.26 -54.25
N ILE A 398 -17.50 13.12 -54.89
CA ILE A 398 -16.87 13.08 -56.22
C ILE A 398 -17.68 13.84 -57.28
N PRO A 399 -18.98 13.54 -57.52
CA PRO A 399 -19.77 14.29 -58.50
C PRO A 399 -19.92 15.77 -58.14
N ILE A 400 -19.96 16.11 -56.85
CA ILE A 400 -20.00 17.52 -56.40
C ILE A 400 -18.70 18.24 -56.79
N TRP A 401 -17.54 17.63 -56.54
CA TRP A 401 -16.25 18.19 -56.95
C TRP A 401 -16.11 18.31 -58.46
N ILE A 402 -16.59 17.33 -59.22
CA ILE A 402 -16.64 17.39 -60.69
C ILE A 402 -17.50 18.57 -61.14
N PHE A 403 -18.70 18.73 -60.56
CA PHE A 403 -19.59 19.85 -60.86
C PHE A 403 -18.95 21.20 -60.54
N VAL A 404 -18.36 21.36 -59.35
CA VAL A 404 -17.65 22.58 -58.94
C VAL A 404 -16.51 22.89 -59.91
N PHE A 405 -15.71 21.89 -60.29
CA PHE A 405 -14.62 22.06 -61.24
C PHE A 405 -15.10 22.52 -62.62
N ILE A 406 -16.17 21.90 -63.15
CA ILE A 406 -16.79 22.30 -64.43
C ILE A 406 -17.29 23.76 -64.36
N MET A 407 -17.96 24.13 -63.26
CA MET A 407 -18.46 25.49 -63.06
C MET A 407 -17.35 26.53 -62.93
N SER A 408 -16.28 26.22 -62.18
CA SER A 408 -15.11 27.10 -62.11
C SER A 408 -14.43 27.27 -63.46
N ALA A 409 -14.28 26.19 -64.25
CA ALA A 409 -13.69 26.25 -65.59
C ALA A 409 -14.55 27.08 -66.56
N ALA A 410 -15.88 26.92 -66.51
CA ALA A 410 -16.82 27.70 -67.32
C ALA A 410 -16.77 29.20 -66.97
N LEU A 411 -16.73 29.54 -65.68
CA LEU A 411 -16.58 30.92 -65.19
C LEU A 411 -15.24 31.55 -65.64
N LEU A 412 -14.14 30.80 -65.54
CA LEU A 412 -12.82 31.24 -66.02
C LEU A 412 -12.81 31.49 -67.53
N GLY A 413 -13.41 30.58 -68.31
CA GLY A 413 -13.59 30.74 -69.74
C GLY A 413 -14.37 32.00 -70.08
N LYS A 414 -15.48 32.25 -69.37
CA LYS A 414 -16.29 33.45 -69.57
C LYS A 414 -15.55 34.74 -69.18
N TYR A 415 -14.80 34.70 -68.08
CA TYR A 415 -13.96 35.81 -67.64
C TYR A 415 -12.89 36.17 -68.69
N HIS A 416 -12.22 35.17 -69.28
CA HIS A 416 -11.26 35.40 -70.36
C HIS A 416 -11.90 35.97 -71.63
N GLU A 417 -13.08 35.47 -72.03
CA GLU A 417 -13.85 35.99 -73.17
C GLU A 417 -14.19 37.48 -72.97
N LEU A 418 -14.72 37.86 -71.80
CA LEU A 418 -15.07 39.23 -71.47
C LEU A 418 -13.84 40.15 -71.41
N ARG A 419 -12.71 39.66 -70.88
CA ARG A 419 -11.44 40.40 -70.84
C ARG A 419 -10.87 40.64 -72.24
N HIS A 420 -10.96 39.65 -73.14
CA HIS A 420 -10.56 39.80 -74.54
C HIS A 420 -11.46 40.79 -75.31
N LYS A 421 -12.79 40.73 -75.11
CA LYS A 421 -13.73 41.71 -75.69
C LYS A 421 -13.43 43.14 -75.20
N LYS A 422 -13.13 43.33 -73.91
CA LYS A 422 -12.75 44.63 -73.35
C LYS A 422 -11.42 45.17 -73.92
N LYS A 423 -10.45 44.30 -74.22
CA LYS A 423 -9.20 44.69 -74.90
C LYS A 423 -9.40 45.04 -76.38
N LYS A 424 -10.34 44.40 -77.09
CA LYS A 424 -10.64 44.71 -78.51
C LYS A 424 -11.56 45.91 -78.71
N GLY A 425 -12.35 46.31 -77.71
CA GLY A 425 -13.24 47.47 -77.78
C GLY A 425 -12.62 48.83 -77.41
N ASN A 426 -11.33 48.85 -77.07
CA ASN A 426 -10.57 50.05 -76.66
C ASN A 426 -9.38 50.35 -77.59
N GLY A 427 -9.36 49.76 -78.79
CA GLY A 427 -8.34 49.96 -79.82
C GLY A 427 -8.87 50.78 -80.97
#